data_AF-A0A0L0ELF1-F1
#
_entry.id   AF-A0A0L0ELF1-F1
#
_cell.length_a   1.000
_cell.length_b   1.000
_cell.length_c   1.000
_cell.angle_alpha   90.00
_cell.angle_beta   90.00
_cell.angle_gamma   90.00
#
_symmetry.space_group_name_H-M   'P 1'
#
loop_
_entity.id
_entity.type
_entity.pdbx_description
1 polymer ?
#
loop_
_entity_poly.entity_id
_entity_poly.type
_entity_poly.pdbx_seq_one_letter_code
_entity_poly.pdbx_strand_id
1 'polypeptide(L)'
;MTPVERYGKLSVCGTGLCSEQQQQIQLRGMSSHGLQWYGLNKCLTGASLDVLAQDWQADIVRLSLYVQEGGYETDPAGFTQQMNTLIDMASQRGLYVLVDWHQLDPGDPNYNLDLAKQFFTDIVTANKNRNNVIYDIANEPNNVSWPEVRHYSEQIIPVIRAIQPDALILIGTHGWSTFGASTGGSVQEVLNDPVPFDNIMYTFHFYAASHKDYHRSVLDQASDVLPVFVSEWGTQNYDGDGPNDPISSQKYIDLMKRKKISWTNWNYS
;
A
#
# COMPACT_ATOMS: atom_id res chain seq x y z
N MET A 1 -18.54 -7.14 15.11
CA MET A 1 -17.88 -5.83 15.01
C MET A 1 -16.68 -5.99 14.09
N THR A 2 -16.81 -5.49 12.88
CA THR A 2 -15.77 -5.51 11.85
C THR A 2 -14.66 -4.49 12.16
N PRO A 3 -13.49 -4.58 11.50
CA PRO A 3 -12.43 -3.57 11.61
C PRO A 3 -12.93 -2.15 11.34
N VAL A 4 -13.71 -1.94 10.27
CA VAL A 4 -14.26 -0.62 9.92
C VAL A 4 -15.27 -0.12 10.95
N GLU A 5 -16.15 -0.98 11.47
CA GLU A 5 -17.06 -0.61 12.56
C GLU A 5 -16.31 -0.24 13.84
N ARG A 6 -15.17 -0.87 14.11
CA ARG A 6 -14.36 -0.63 15.31
C ARG A 6 -13.56 0.66 15.23
N TYR A 7 -12.92 0.94 14.09
CA TYR A 7 -11.94 2.02 13.97
C TYR A 7 -12.47 3.25 13.21
N GLY A 8 -13.56 3.13 12.45
CA GLY A 8 -14.18 4.25 11.74
C GLY A 8 -13.28 4.85 10.64
N LYS A 9 -13.40 6.15 10.40
CA LYS A 9 -12.56 6.84 9.42
C LYS A 9 -11.14 7.01 9.95
N LEU A 10 -10.15 6.58 9.17
CA LEU A 10 -8.75 6.64 9.58
C LEU A 10 -8.10 7.96 9.19
N SER A 11 -7.13 8.38 9.99
CA SER A 11 -6.26 9.51 9.69
C SER A 11 -4.85 9.31 10.25
N VAL A 12 -3.88 10.03 9.72
CA VAL A 12 -2.54 10.11 10.30
C VAL A 12 -2.59 10.92 11.59
N CYS A 13 -1.83 10.46 12.60
CA CYS A 13 -1.67 11.12 13.90
C CYS A 13 -0.22 10.95 14.37
N GLY A 14 0.53 12.04 14.48
CA GLY A 14 1.98 11.97 14.74
C GLY A 14 2.67 11.10 13.68
N THR A 15 3.37 10.04 14.10
CA THR A 15 4.06 9.09 13.22
C THR A 15 3.27 7.81 12.95
N GLY A 16 1.95 7.81 13.23
CA GLY A 16 1.12 6.60 13.16
C GLY A 16 -0.20 6.77 12.43
N LEU A 17 -0.89 5.65 12.27
CA LEU A 17 -2.27 5.58 11.77
C LEU A 17 -3.24 5.53 12.96
N CYS A 18 -4.24 6.40 12.97
CA CYS A 18 -5.25 6.48 14.01
C CYS A 18 -6.65 6.09 13.53
N SER A 19 -7.44 5.58 14.47
CA SER A 19 -8.90 5.48 14.36
C SER A 19 -9.57 6.86 14.42
N GLU A 20 -10.87 6.92 14.15
CA GLU A 20 -11.69 8.14 14.26
C GLU A 20 -11.64 8.75 15.68
N GLN A 21 -11.43 7.92 16.70
CA GLN A 21 -11.27 8.33 18.10
C GLN A 21 -9.83 8.73 18.46
N GLN A 22 -8.96 8.96 17.47
CA GLN A 22 -7.56 9.38 17.64
C GLN A 22 -6.70 8.37 18.43
N GLN A 23 -7.06 7.08 18.37
CA GLN A 23 -6.25 6.01 18.96
C GLN A 23 -5.34 5.42 17.89
N GLN A 24 -4.04 5.31 18.18
CA GLN A 24 -3.11 4.68 17.24
C GLN A 24 -3.41 3.18 17.11
N ILE A 25 -3.61 2.73 15.88
CA ILE A 25 -3.98 1.36 15.51
C ILE A 25 -2.92 0.72 14.60
N GLN A 26 -3.09 -0.57 14.35
CA GLN A 26 -2.32 -1.33 13.38
C GLN A 26 -3.29 -2.15 12.54
N LEU A 27 -3.34 -1.94 11.23
CA LEU A 27 -4.06 -2.79 10.30
C LEU A 27 -3.14 -3.92 9.84
N ARG A 28 -3.66 -5.14 9.74
CA ARG A 28 -2.91 -6.32 9.32
C ARG A 28 -3.74 -7.11 8.32
N GLY A 29 -3.13 -7.53 7.21
CA GLY A 29 -3.88 -8.25 6.20
C GLY A 29 -3.03 -8.75 5.04
N MET A 30 -3.69 -8.94 3.91
CA MET A 30 -3.10 -9.54 2.73
C MET A 30 -3.19 -8.61 1.52
N SER A 31 -2.17 -8.66 0.67
CA SER A 31 -2.24 -8.15 -0.69
C SER A 31 -2.74 -9.23 -1.62
N SER A 32 -3.61 -8.90 -2.56
CA SER A 32 -3.77 -9.73 -3.74
C SER A 32 -2.45 -9.77 -4.51
N HIS A 33 -2.27 -10.80 -5.35
CA HIS A 33 -1.35 -10.66 -6.47
C HIS A 33 -1.97 -9.70 -7.52
N GLY A 34 -1.24 -9.41 -8.60
CA GLY A 34 -1.75 -8.70 -9.78
C GLY A 34 -3.15 -9.14 -10.23
N LEU A 35 -4.08 -8.19 -10.24
CA LEU A 35 -5.50 -8.43 -10.56
C LEU A 35 -5.74 -9.00 -11.97
N GLN A 36 -4.86 -8.71 -12.92
CA GLN A 36 -4.90 -9.27 -14.28
C GLN A 36 -4.72 -10.79 -14.27
N TRP A 37 -3.91 -11.32 -13.35
CA TRP A 37 -3.62 -12.75 -13.26
C TRP A 37 -4.53 -13.48 -12.28
N TYR A 38 -4.77 -12.91 -11.10
CA TYR A 38 -5.40 -13.60 -9.96
C TYR A 38 -6.57 -12.83 -9.33
N GLY A 39 -7.10 -11.81 -10.02
CA GLY A 39 -8.16 -10.93 -9.51
C GLY A 39 -9.55 -11.56 -9.41
N LEU A 40 -10.55 -10.78 -9.76
CA LEU A 40 -11.97 -11.09 -9.58
C LEU A 40 -12.35 -12.42 -10.24
N ASN A 41 -13.07 -13.26 -9.51
CA ASN A 41 -13.52 -14.60 -9.91
C ASN A 41 -12.41 -15.62 -10.20
N LYS A 42 -11.15 -15.28 -9.94
CA LYS A 42 -10.03 -16.22 -9.91
C LYS A 42 -9.72 -16.54 -8.45
N CYS A 43 -8.84 -15.77 -7.81
CA CYS A 43 -8.49 -15.97 -6.40
C CYS A 43 -9.29 -15.04 -5.48
N LEU A 44 -9.77 -13.90 -6.00
CA LEU A 44 -10.67 -13.00 -5.28
C LEU A 44 -12.13 -13.32 -5.61
N THR A 45 -12.73 -14.17 -4.78
CA THR A 45 -14.13 -14.59 -4.84
C THR A 45 -14.86 -14.16 -3.58
N GLY A 46 -16.19 -14.24 -3.55
CA GLY A 46 -16.95 -14.01 -2.31
C GLY A 46 -16.46 -14.92 -1.17
N ALA A 47 -16.29 -16.21 -1.45
CA ALA A 47 -15.86 -17.18 -0.45
C ALA A 47 -14.43 -16.94 0.05
N SER A 48 -13.47 -16.61 -0.83
CA SER A 48 -12.10 -16.34 -0.39
C SER A 48 -11.99 -15.04 0.40
N LEU A 49 -12.79 -14.02 0.07
CA LEU A 49 -12.86 -12.79 0.87
C LEU A 49 -13.58 -13.01 2.22
N ASP A 50 -14.55 -13.94 2.28
CA ASP A 50 -15.16 -14.36 3.55
C ASP A 50 -14.13 -15.01 4.47
N VAL A 51 -13.30 -15.93 3.95
CA VAL A 51 -12.19 -16.54 4.72
C VAL A 51 -11.21 -15.47 5.22
N LEU A 52 -10.81 -14.52 4.36
CA LEU A 52 -9.89 -13.46 4.74
C LEU A 52 -10.44 -12.59 5.87
N ALA A 53 -11.72 -12.22 5.81
CA ALA A 53 -12.35 -11.36 6.80
C ALA A 53 -12.74 -12.08 8.10
N GLN A 54 -13.26 -13.30 8.00
CA GLN A 54 -13.91 -13.98 9.12
C GLN A 54 -12.97 -14.97 9.83
N ASP A 55 -12.20 -15.74 9.05
CA ASP A 55 -11.33 -16.79 9.58
C ASP A 55 -9.95 -16.23 9.90
N TRP A 56 -9.34 -15.51 8.95
CA TRP A 56 -8.02 -14.90 9.14
C TRP A 56 -8.09 -13.60 9.95
N GLN A 57 -9.29 -13.02 10.07
CA GLN A 57 -9.55 -11.79 10.81
C GLN A 57 -8.67 -10.64 10.35
N ALA A 58 -8.46 -10.53 9.03
CA ALA A 58 -7.72 -9.42 8.45
C ALA A 58 -8.45 -8.10 8.72
N ASP A 59 -7.67 -7.04 8.97
CA ASP A 59 -8.19 -5.69 9.09
C ASP A 59 -8.35 -5.01 7.71
N ILE A 60 -7.47 -5.39 6.76
CA ILE A 60 -7.31 -4.73 5.47
C ILE A 60 -7.04 -5.76 4.36
N VAL A 61 -7.48 -5.45 3.14
CA VAL A 61 -7.03 -6.11 1.90
C VAL A 61 -6.41 -5.08 0.96
N ARG A 62 -5.23 -5.37 0.42
CA ARG A 62 -4.61 -4.59 -0.66
C ARG A 62 -4.98 -5.19 -2.01
N LEU A 63 -5.42 -4.35 -2.93
CA LEU A 63 -5.85 -4.73 -4.28
C LEU A 63 -4.81 -4.21 -5.29
N SER A 64 -3.92 -5.10 -5.72
CA SER A 64 -2.74 -4.74 -6.51
C SER A 64 -3.01 -4.76 -8.00
N LEU A 65 -3.21 -3.56 -8.56
CA LEU A 65 -3.50 -3.38 -9.97
C LEU A 65 -2.24 -2.95 -10.72
N TYR A 66 -1.60 -3.91 -11.40
CA TYR A 66 -0.47 -3.62 -12.27
C TYR A 66 -0.90 -2.66 -13.38
N VAL A 67 0.02 -1.80 -13.80
CA VAL A 67 -0.21 -0.89 -14.94
C VAL A 67 0.17 -1.59 -16.24
N GLN A 68 1.42 -2.04 -16.30
CA GLN A 68 1.98 -2.85 -17.37
C GLN A 68 1.66 -4.35 -17.15
N GLU A 69 2.34 -5.24 -17.89
CA GLU A 69 2.26 -6.69 -17.72
C GLU A 69 0.85 -7.28 -17.89
N GLY A 70 0.10 -6.71 -18.84
CA GLY A 70 -1.31 -7.08 -19.07
C GLY A 70 -2.28 -6.44 -18.09
N GLY A 71 -1.83 -5.44 -17.32
CA GLY A 71 -2.60 -4.70 -16.35
C GLY A 71 -3.42 -3.54 -16.96
N TYR A 72 -3.60 -2.50 -16.15
CA TYR A 72 -4.51 -1.38 -16.39
C TYR A 72 -4.41 -0.76 -17.78
N GLU A 73 -3.21 -0.61 -18.34
CA GLU A 73 -3.00 0.03 -19.65
C GLU A 73 -3.73 -0.69 -20.80
N THR A 74 -4.03 -1.98 -20.63
CA THR A 74 -4.65 -2.81 -21.66
C THR A 74 -6.17 -2.68 -21.73
N ASP A 75 -6.81 -2.38 -20.59
CA ASP A 75 -8.26 -2.15 -20.49
C ASP A 75 -8.59 -1.26 -19.26
N PRO A 76 -8.34 0.06 -19.35
CA PRO A 76 -8.57 0.97 -18.22
C PRO A 76 -9.99 0.91 -17.66
N ALA A 77 -10.99 0.77 -18.54
CA ALA A 77 -12.40 0.72 -18.14
C ALA A 77 -12.72 -0.61 -17.41
N GLY A 78 -12.29 -1.74 -17.95
CA GLY A 78 -12.50 -3.05 -17.35
C GLY A 78 -11.79 -3.21 -16.01
N PHE A 79 -10.55 -2.75 -15.90
CA PHE A 79 -9.80 -2.79 -14.63
C PHE A 79 -10.36 -1.82 -13.58
N THR A 80 -10.84 -0.64 -13.99
CA THR A 80 -11.58 0.28 -13.10
C THR A 80 -12.86 -0.37 -12.57
N GLN A 81 -13.62 -1.04 -13.43
CA GLN A 81 -14.83 -1.76 -13.01
C GLN A 81 -14.51 -2.92 -12.06
N GLN A 82 -13.47 -3.69 -12.35
CA GLN A 82 -13.01 -4.77 -11.50
C GLN A 82 -12.58 -4.26 -10.12
N MET A 83 -11.78 -3.19 -10.07
CA MET A 83 -11.35 -2.55 -8.82
C MET A 83 -12.55 -2.09 -7.99
N ASN A 84 -13.51 -1.38 -8.60
CA ASN A 84 -14.75 -0.96 -7.91
C ASN A 84 -15.56 -2.13 -7.35
N THR A 85 -15.64 -3.23 -8.09
CA THR A 85 -16.34 -4.45 -7.65
C THR A 85 -15.65 -5.05 -6.42
N LEU A 86 -14.32 -5.15 -6.44
CA LEU A 86 -13.53 -5.70 -5.34
C LEU A 86 -13.55 -4.78 -4.10
N ILE A 87 -13.50 -3.46 -4.29
CA ILE A 87 -13.68 -2.48 -3.20
C ILE A 87 -15.03 -2.70 -2.52
N ASP A 88 -16.11 -2.87 -3.30
CA ASP A 88 -17.44 -3.11 -2.75
C ASP A 88 -17.52 -4.43 -1.98
N MET A 89 -17.03 -5.52 -2.57
CA MET A 89 -17.01 -6.84 -1.94
C MET A 89 -16.24 -6.85 -0.61
N ALA A 90 -15.08 -6.20 -0.56
CA ALA A 90 -14.29 -6.09 0.68
C ALA A 90 -14.97 -5.18 1.70
N SER A 91 -15.57 -4.07 1.26
CA SER A 91 -16.30 -3.14 2.13
C SER A 91 -17.52 -3.79 2.79
N GLN A 92 -18.27 -4.63 2.07
CA GLN A 92 -19.41 -5.38 2.62
C GLN A 92 -18.99 -6.34 3.75
N ARG A 93 -17.71 -6.73 3.80
CA ARG A 93 -17.12 -7.57 4.84
C ARG A 93 -16.48 -6.75 5.98
N GLY A 94 -16.55 -5.42 5.89
CA GLY A 94 -15.99 -4.50 6.86
C GLY A 94 -14.46 -4.48 6.90
N LEU A 95 -13.81 -4.83 5.79
CA LEU A 95 -12.37 -4.68 5.60
C LEU A 95 -12.05 -3.24 5.17
N TYR A 96 -10.90 -2.72 5.60
CA TYR A 96 -10.25 -1.63 4.88
C TYR A 96 -9.75 -2.12 3.52
N VAL A 97 -9.69 -1.22 2.55
CA VAL A 97 -9.21 -1.53 1.20
C VAL A 97 -8.08 -0.57 0.84
N LEU A 98 -6.90 -1.13 0.56
CA LEU A 98 -5.80 -0.39 -0.03
C LEU A 98 -5.85 -0.57 -1.55
N VAL A 99 -6.23 0.50 -2.26
CA VAL A 99 -6.21 0.56 -3.72
C VAL A 99 -4.80 0.88 -4.15
N ASP A 100 -4.17 -0.07 -4.83
CA ASP A 100 -2.75 0.00 -5.15
C ASP A 100 -2.52 0.19 -6.64
N TRP A 101 -1.99 1.36 -7.01
CA TRP A 101 -1.45 1.63 -8.33
C TRP A 101 -0.09 0.94 -8.45
N HIS A 102 -0.16 -0.32 -8.90
CA HIS A 102 0.94 -1.27 -8.82
C HIS A 102 1.93 -1.10 -9.97
N GLN A 103 2.54 0.08 -10.04
CA GLN A 103 3.64 0.32 -10.96
C GLN A 103 4.92 -0.35 -10.45
N LEU A 104 5.59 -1.06 -11.36
CA LEU A 104 6.82 -1.80 -11.11
C LEU A 104 7.83 -1.60 -12.25
N ASP A 105 7.44 -1.94 -13.48
CA ASP A 105 8.23 -1.71 -14.70
C ASP A 105 7.36 -1.03 -15.77
N PRO A 106 7.71 0.19 -16.24
CA PRO A 106 8.87 1.02 -15.86
C PRO A 106 8.84 1.50 -14.40
N GLY A 107 10.04 1.69 -13.81
CA GLY A 107 10.19 2.03 -12.39
C GLY A 107 9.96 3.50 -12.01
N ASP A 108 9.96 4.43 -12.97
CA ASP A 108 9.69 5.86 -12.71
C ASP A 108 8.17 6.12 -12.73
N PRO A 109 7.53 6.47 -11.60
CA PRO A 109 6.08 6.68 -11.52
C PRO A 109 5.58 7.78 -12.49
N ASN A 110 6.44 8.71 -12.91
CA ASN A 110 6.08 9.73 -13.89
C ASN A 110 5.75 9.16 -15.27
N TYR A 111 6.25 7.95 -15.61
CA TYR A 111 5.95 7.29 -16.87
C TYR A 111 4.46 7.09 -17.10
N ASN A 112 3.73 6.69 -16.05
CA ASN A 112 2.29 6.45 -16.12
C ASN A 112 1.46 7.59 -15.50
N LEU A 113 2.00 8.81 -15.39
CA LEU A 113 1.35 9.90 -14.67
C LEU A 113 -0.09 10.18 -15.15
N ASP A 114 -0.32 10.23 -16.46
CA ASP A 114 -1.64 10.52 -17.01
C ASP A 114 -2.63 9.37 -16.78
N LEU A 115 -2.17 8.11 -16.89
CA LEU A 115 -3.00 6.94 -16.58
C LEU A 115 -3.36 6.89 -15.09
N ALA A 116 -2.41 7.22 -14.21
CA ALA A 116 -2.65 7.31 -12.78
C ALA A 116 -3.67 8.42 -12.43
N LYS A 117 -3.55 9.60 -13.05
CA LYS A 117 -4.54 10.69 -12.89
C LYS A 117 -5.94 10.24 -13.30
N GLN A 118 -6.06 9.56 -14.44
CA GLN A 118 -7.34 9.00 -14.90
C GLN A 118 -7.88 7.98 -13.89
N PHE A 119 -7.08 6.97 -13.54
CA PHE A 119 -7.47 5.91 -12.63
C PHE A 119 -7.93 6.45 -11.27
N PHE A 120 -7.14 7.31 -10.63
CA PHE A 120 -7.50 7.87 -9.33
C PHE A 120 -8.71 8.80 -9.42
N THR A 121 -8.89 9.55 -10.51
CA THR A 121 -10.12 10.33 -10.73
C THR A 121 -11.34 9.41 -10.73
N ASP A 122 -11.29 8.30 -11.46
CA ASP A 122 -12.41 7.37 -11.61
C ASP A 122 -12.72 6.63 -10.30
N ILE A 123 -11.68 6.07 -9.66
CA ILE A 123 -11.83 5.29 -8.42
C ILE A 123 -12.27 6.17 -7.25
N VAL A 124 -11.66 7.34 -7.06
CA VAL A 124 -12.02 8.24 -5.95
C VAL A 124 -13.43 8.78 -6.19
N THR A 125 -13.81 9.13 -7.41
CA THR A 125 -15.19 9.58 -7.72
C THR A 125 -16.22 8.52 -7.35
N ALA A 126 -15.98 7.26 -7.70
CA ALA A 126 -16.89 6.15 -7.41
C ALA A 126 -16.97 5.82 -5.91
N ASN A 127 -15.89 6.04 -5.15
CA ASN A 127 -15.77 5.58 -3.76
C ASN A 127 -15.66 6.71 -2.71
N LYS A 128 -15.80 7.98 -3.07
CA LYS A 128 -15.62 9.15 -2.17
C LYS A 128 -16.45 9.15 -0.88
N ASN A 129 -17.57 8.40 -0.87
CA ASN A 129 -18.45 8.29 0.30
C ASN A 129 -18.07 7.14 1.24
N ARG A 130 -17.03 6.37 0.91
CA ARG A 130 -16.53 5.26 1.73
C ARG A 130 -15.47 5.78 2.70
N ASN A 131 -15.55 5.34 3.95
CA ASN A 131 -14.58 5.69 5.01
C ASN A 131 -13.48 4.63 5.19
N ASN A 132 -13.46 3.60 4.36
CA ASN A 132 -12.56 2.44 4.47
C ASN A 132 -11.60 2.26 3.28
N VAL A 133 -11.51 3.24 2.37
CA VAL A 133 -10.63 3.17 1.19
C VAL A 133 -9.39 4.05 1.41
N ILE A 134 -8.22 3.47 1.13
CA ILE A 134 -6.89 4.07 1.21
C ILE A 134 -6.26 3.96 -0.18
N TYR A 135 -5.48 4.96 -0.61
CA TYR A 135 -4.91 5.01 -1.95
C TYR A 135 -3.38 4.94 -1.91
N ASP A 136 -2.78 3.85 -2.41
CA ASP A 136 -1.34 3.74 -2.65
C ASP A 136 -1.03 4.19 -4.07
N ILE A 137 -0.36 5.34 -4.22
CA ILE A 137 -0.24 6.03 -5.51
C ILE A 137 0.93 5.54 -6.36
N ALA A 138 1.88 4.81 -5.77
CA ALA A 138 2.98 4.21 -6.49
C ALA A 138 3.59 3.08 -5.67
N ASN A 139 3.37 1.83 -6.11
CA ASN A 139 3.86 0.63 -5.43
C ASN A 139 5.38 0.63 -5.15
N GLU A 140 6.20 0.57 -6.20
CA GLU A 140 7.65 0.37 -6.07
C GLU A 140 8.45 1.25 -7.02
N PRO A 141 8.53 2.57 -6.74
CA PRO A 141 9.44 3.43 -7.49
C PRO A 141 10.87 2.88 -7.48
N ASN A 142 11.43 2.64 -8.67
CA ASN A 142 12.75 2.07 -8.85
C ASN A 142 13.46 2.69 -10.06
N ASN A 143 14.80 2.66 -10.06
CA ASN A 143 15.62 3.33 -11.06
C ASN A 143 15.26 4.83 -11.24
N VAL A 144 14.78 5.46 -10.16
CA VAL A 144 14.31 6.85 -10.07
C VAL A 144 14.72 7.43 -8.73
N SER A 145 14.99 8.73 -8.66
CA SER A 145 15.42 9.42 -7.44
C SER A 145 14.24 9.83 -6.56
N TRP A 146 14.49 10.05 -5.25
CA TRP A 146 13.44 10.56 -4.36
C TRP A 146 12.78 11.87 -4.85
N PRO A 147 13.52 12.89 -5.33
CA PRO A 147 12.90 14.13 -5.84
C PRO A 147 11.88 13.90 -6.97
N GLU A 148 12.12 12.95 -7.86
CA GLU A 148 11.19 12.62 -8.96
C GLU A 148 9.93 11.89 -8.45
N VAL A 149 10.08 11.02 -7.44
CA VAL A 149 8.95 10.37 -6.77
C VAL A 149 8.11 11.39 -5.98
N ARG A 150 8.77 12.32 -5.30
CA ARG A 150 8.13 13.47 -4.63
C ARG A 150 7.39 14.33 -5.65
N HIS A 151 7.99 14.65 -6.79
CA HIS A 151 7.35 15.39 -7.87
C HIS A 151 6.07 14.72 -8.36
N TYR A 152 6.13 13.42 -8.68
CA TYR A 152 4.95 12.62 -9.04
C TYR A 152 3.84 12.72 -7.98
N SER A 153 4.20 12.59 -6.71
CA SER A 153 3.26 12.64 -5.59
C SER A 153 2.54 13.98 -5.50
N GLU A 154 3.26 15.09 -5.69
CA GLU A 154 2.70 16.45 -5.73
C GLU A 154 1.74 16.65 -6.92
N GLN A 155 1.83 15.84 -7.98
CA GLN A 155 0.90 15.88 -9.11
C GLN A 155 -0.36 15.04 -8.88
N ILE A 156 -0.25 13.90 -8.18
CA ILE A 156 -1.39 12.97 -7.97
C ILE A 156 -2.24 13.34 -6.76
N ILE A 157 -1.61 13.76 -5.64
CA ILE A 157 -2.35 14.06 -4.41
C ILE A 157 -3.45 15.12 -4.64
N PRO A 158 -3.20 16.25 -5.36
CA PRO A 158 -4.25 17.21 -5.66
C PRO A 158 -5.43 16.64 -6.45
N VAL A 159 -5.19 15.68 -7.35
CA VAL A 159 -6.26 15.02 -8.13
C VAL A 159 -7.19 14.24 -7.21
N ILE A 160 -6.62 13.44 -6.30
CA ILE A 160 -7.40 12.68 -5.30
C ILE A 160 -8.14 13.66 -4.37
N ARG A 161 -7.45 14.68 -3.87
CA ARG A 161 -7.97 15.62 -2.86
C ARG A 161 -9.02 16.58 -3.40
N ALA A 162 -9.03 16.86 -4.70
CA ALA A 162 -10.10 17.63 -5.33
C ALA A 162 -11.47 16.93 -5.23
N ILE A 163 -11.47 15.59 -5.12
CA ILE A 163 -12.69 14.78 -5.02
C ILE A 163 -12.96 14.37 -3.57
N GLN A 164 -11.91 13.98 -2.84
CA GLN A 164 -11.97 13.55 -1.44
C GLN A 164 -10.89 14.28 -0.61
N PRO A 165 -11.21 15.47 -0.05
CA PRO A 165 -10.23 16.33 0.61
C PRO A 165 -9.50 15.70 1.80
N ASP A 166 -10.05 14.67 2.42
CA ASP A 166 -9.52 13.99 3.60
C ASP A 166 -9.09 12.53 3.33
N ALA A 167 -8.90 12.14 2.06
CA ALA A 167 -8.39 10.83 1.68
C ALA A 167 -7.12 10.43 2.45
N LEU A 168 -6.95 9.15 2.79
CA LEU A 168 -5.66 8.66 3.29
C LEU A 168 -4.85 8.14 2.09
N ILE A 169 -3.63 8.65 1.92
CA ILE A 169 -2.80 8.37 0.74
C ILE A 169 -1.46 7.79 1.20
N LEU A 170 -1.05 6.67 0.60
CA LEU A 170 0.30 6.10 0.77
C LEU A 170 1.17 6.49 -0.44
N ILE A 171 2.46 6.71 -0.18
CA ILE A 171 3.44 7.15 -1.17
C ILE A 171 4.61 6.16 -1.20
N GLY A 172 4.83 5.56 -2.37
CA GLY A 172 6.04 4.79 -2.71
C GLY A 172 7.32 5.51 -2.36
N THR A 173 8.32 4.80 -1.82
CA THR A 173 9.68 5.35 -1.70
C THR A 173 10.60 4.78 -2.77
N HIS A 174 11.67 5.50 -3.10
CA HIS A 174 12.61 5.03 -4.12
C HIS A 174 13.36 3.75 -3.68
N GLY A 175 13.84 2.99 -4.65
CA GLY A 175 14.56 1.73 -4.44
C GLY A 175 13.62 0.58 -4.06
N TRP A 176 12.51 0.42 -4.79
CA TRP A 176 11.46 -0.57 -4.51
C TRP A 176 10.84 -0.38 -3.13
N SER A 177 10.48 0.86 -2.82
CA SER A 177 9.89 1.24 -1.53
C SER A 177 10.75 0.84 -0.34
N THR A 178 12.08 1.03 -0.43
CA THR A 178 13.01 0.73 0.68
C THR A 178 13.67 1.96 1.28
N PHE A 179 13.12 3.16 1.00
CA PHE A 179 13.77 4.44 1.35
C PHE A 179 15.22 4.52 0.82
N GLY A 180 15.46 3.96 -0.38
CA GLY A 180 16.76 3.94 -1.03
C GLY A 180 17.73 2.84 -0.55
N ALA A 181 17.37 2.07 0.49
CA ALA A 181 18.26 1.08 1.08
C ALA A 181 18.74 0.00 0.08
N SER A 182 17.94 -0.29 -0.95
CA SER A 182 18.29 -1.26 -1.99
C SER A 182 19.12 -0.69 -3.15
N THR A 183 19.30 0.64 -3.23
CA THR A 183 20.03 1.31 -4.33
C THR A 183 21.21 2.14 -3.85
N GLY A 184 21.70 1.88 -2.62
CA GLY A 184 22.80 2.63 -2.01
C GLY A 184 22.43 4.06 -1.58
N GLY A 185 21.13 4.39 -1.60
CA GLY A 185 20.60 5.64 -1.09
C GLY A 185 20.51 5.65 0.43
N SER A 186 19.99 6.74 0.97
CA SER A 186 19.83 6.93 2.42
C SER A 186 18.39 7.26 2.79
N VAL A 187 17.94 6.72 3.93
CA VAL A 187 16.66 7.11 4.56
C VAL A 187 16.53 8.62 4.71
N GLN A 188 17.67 9.32 4.89
CA GLN A 188 17.74 10.77 5.05
C GLN A 188 17.26 11.54 3.81
N GLU A 189 17.29 10.95 2.62
CA GLU A 189 16.77 11.60 1.41
C GLU A 189 15.28 11.90 1.54
N VAL A 190 14.52 10.96 2.12
CA VAL A 190 13.08 11.11 2.36
C VAL A 190 12.82 11.94 3.63
N LEU A 191 13.59 11.72 4.71
CA LEU A 191 13.39 12.43 5.98
C LEU A 191 13.66 13.94 5.88
N ASN A 192 14.61 14.35 5.04
CA ASN A 192 14.98 15.76 4.88
C ASN A 192 14.11 16.50 3.86
N ASP A 193 13.39 15.78 3.00
CA ASP A 193 12.52 16.37 1.98
C ASP A 193 11.19 15.61 1.86
N PRO A 194 10.37 15.61 2.92
CA PRO A 194 9.07 14.96 2.89
C PRO A 194 8.11 15.65 1.90
N VAL A 195 7.12 14.89 1.43
CA VAL A 195 6.05 15.39 0.56
C VAL A 195 5.18 16.34 1.38
N PRO A 196 4.92 17.58 0.93
CA PRO A 196 4.35 18.64 1.78
C PRO A 196 2.81 18.56 1.86
N PHE A 197 2.29 17.40 2.26
CA PHE A 197 0.86 17.16 2.43
C PHE A 197 0.58 16.47 3.76
N ASP A 198 -0.56 16.79 4.37
CA ASP A 198 -1.06 16.09 5.55
C ASP A 198 -1.80 14.80 5.17
N ASN A 199 -2.04 13.94 6.16
CA ASN A 199 -2.78 12.69 6.01
C ASN A 199 -2.24 11.79 4.87
N ILE A 200 -0.90 11.74 4.78
CA ILE A 200 -0.13 10.85 3.92
C ILE A 200 0.72 9.90 4.77
N MET A 201 1.04 8.73 4.24
CA MET A 201 2.03 7.82 4.80
C MET A 201 3.02 7.38 3.73
N TYR A 202 4.19 6.90 4.15
CA TYR A 202 5.22 6.40 3.26
C TYR A 202 5.25 4.88 3.28
N THR A 203 5.41 4.26 2.12
CA THR A 203 5.46 2.81 2.04
C THR A 203 6.88 2.27 2.26
N PHE A 204 6.95 1.11 2.92
CA PHE A 204 8.18 0.35 3.07
C PHE A 204 7.96 -1.11 2.69
N HIS A 205 8.74 -1.66 1.77
CA HIS A 205 8.63 -3.06 1.35
C HIS A 205 9.82 -3.89 1.81
N PHE A 206 9.57 -5.16 2.16
CA PHE A 206 10.66 -6.08 2.45
C PHE A 206 10.35 -7.55 2.15
N TYR A 207 11.38 -8.30 1.79
CA TYR A 207 11.33 -9.75 1.69
C TYR A 207 12.32 -10.35 2.67
N ALA A 208 11.81 -11.01 3.70
CA ALA A 208 12.55 -11.30 4.93
C ALA A 208 13.76 -12.21 4.73
N ALA A 209 13.79 -13.03 3.67
CA ALA A 209 14.95 -13.87 3.35
C ALA A 209 16.12 -13.08 2.73
N SER A 210 15.86 -11.88 2.18
CA SER A 210 16.87 -11.02 1.55
C SER A 210 17.15 -9.75 2.36
N HIS A 211 16.11 -9.10 2.85
CA HIS A 211 16.17 -7.83 3.58
C HIS A 211 16.24 -8.13 5.07
N LYS A 212 17.44 -8.00 5.66
CA LYS A 212 17.74 -8.40 7.04
C LYS A 212 17.84 -7.18 7.97
N ASP A 213 18.79 -7.22 8.89
CA ASP A 213 18.97 -6.24 9.96
C ASP A 213 19.17 -4.81 9.43
N TYR A 214 19.84 -4.63 8.29
CA TYR A 214 20.04 -3.33 7.67
C TYR A 214 18.71 -2.68 7.25
N HIS A 215 17.94 -3.30 6.35
CA HIS A 215 16.62 -2.82 5.92
C HIS A 215 15.66 -2.65 7.10
N ARG A 216 15.70 -3.58 8.08
CA ARG A 216 14.87 -3.45 9.29
C ARG A 216 15.23 -2.21 10.11
N SER A 217 16.52 -1.86 10.20
CA SER A 217 16.97 -0.64 10.87
C SER A 217 16.54 0.63 10.13
N VAL A 218 16.43 0.57 8.79
CA VAL A 218 15.89 1.68 7.98
C VAL A 218 14.41 1.89 8.27
N LEU A 219 13.61 0.81 8.31
CA LEU A 219 12.20 0.89 8.71
C LEU A 219 12.05 1.44 10.14
N ASP A 220 12.89 0.98 11.07
CA ASP A 220 12.90 1.47 12.46
C ASP A 220 13.17 2.99 12.49
N GLN A 221 14.22 3.47 11.82
CA GLN A 221 14.57 4.89 11.77
C GLN A 221 13.49 5.74 11.08
N ALA A 222 12.97 5.30 9.93
CA ALA A 222 11.96 6.04 9.19
C ALA A 222 10.68 6.22 10.01
N SER A 223 10.23 5.17 10.69
CA SER A 223 9.01 5.17 11.50
C SER A 223 9.11 5.95 12.82
N ASP A 224 10.31 6.39 13.23
CA ASP A 224 10.47 7.33 14.35
C ASP A 224 10.13 8.78 13.96
N VAL A 225 10.09 9.08 12.66
CA VAL A 225 9.96 10.46 12.15
C VAL A 225 8.75 10.62 11.24
N LEU A 226 8.45 9.61 10.41
CA LEU A 226 7.37 9.65 9.43
C LEU A 226 6.32 8.57 9.72
N PRO A 227 5.05 8.79 9.35
CA PRO A 227 4.06 7.73 9.29
C PRO A 227 4.42 6.73 8.19
N VAL A 228 4.72 5.49 8.57
CA VAL A 228 5.12 4.41 7.65
C VAL A 228 4.07 3.29 7.63
N PHE A 229 3.77 2.77 6.44
CA PHE A 229 2.92 1.61 6.21
C PHE A 229 3.72 0.57 5.41
N VAL A 230 3.74 -0.70 5.84
CA VAL A 230 4.38 -1.77 5.05
C VAL A 230 3.34 -2.36 4.08
N SER A 231 3.13 -1.72 2.93
CA SER A 231 2.07 -2.12 2.00
C SER A 231 2.39 -3.40 1.24
N GLU A 232 3.64 -3.86 1.28
CA GLU A 232 4.03 -5.16 0.78
C GLU A 232 5.17 -5.77 1.60
N TRP A 233 5.05 -7.06 1.93
CA TRP A 233 6.18 -7.82 2.43
C TRP A 233 6.03 -9.33 2.22
N GLY A 234 7.15 -10.04 2.05
CA GLY A 234 7.21 -11.49 1.91
C GLY A 234 8.12 -12.18 2.94
N THR A 235 7.91 -13.48 3.13
CA THR A 235 8.73 -14.32 4.02
C THR A 235 9.95 -14.90 3.29
N GLN A 236 9.89 -14.93 1.95
CA GLN A 236 10.88 -15.49 1.05
C GLN A 236 11.95 -14.46 0.64
N ASN A 237 12.70 -14.76 -0.43
CA ASN A 237 13.68 -13.84 -1.00
C ASN A 237 12.99 -12.70 -1.79
N TYR A 238 13.77 -11.74 -2.30
CA TYR A 238 13.26 -10.56 -3.00
C TYR A 238 12.55 -10.85 -4.33
N ASP A 239 12.68 -12.06 -4.89
CA ASP A 239 11.93 -12.49 -6.08
C ASP A 239 10.52 -13.00 -5.70
N GLY A 240 10.18 -13.03 -4.41
CA GLY A 240 8.94 -13.62 -3.89
C GLY A 240 8.94 -15.15 -3.85
N ASP A 241 10.11 -15.79 -4.00
CA ASP A 241 10.26 -17.25 -4.09
C ASP A 241 11.42 -17.77 -3.21
N GLY A 242 11.61 -19.08 -3.20
CA GLY A 242 12.63 -19.74 -2.40
C GLY A 242 12.22 -19.95 -0.94
N PRO A 243 13.16 -20.37 -0.08
CA PRO A 243 12.85 -20.75 1.29
C PRO A 243 12.47 -19.54 2.14
N ASN A 244 11.46 -19.73 3.00
CA ASN A 244 11.07 -18.75 4.00
C ASN A 244 12.17 -18.56 5.06
N ASP A 245 12.33 -17.33 5.56
CA ASP A 245 13.10 -17.04 6.78
C ASP A 245 12.19 -16.58 7.93
N PRO A 246 11.61 -17.53 8.70
CA PRO A 246 10.69 -17.18 9.78
C PRO A 246 11.36 -16.40 10.93
N ILE A 247 12.69 -16.52 11.11
CA ILE A 247 13.41 -15.80 12.16
C ILE A 247 13.49 -14.32 11.77
N SER A 248 13.88 -14.02 10.53
CA SER A 248 13.90 -12.65 10.02
C SER A 248 12.49 -12.05 9.99
N SER A 249 11.50 -12.80 9.48
CA SER A 249 10.10 -12.37 9.44
C SER A 249 9.58 -12.00 10.84
N GLN A 250 9.85 -12.82 11.86
CA GLN A 250 9.41 -12.53 13.23
C GLN A 250 10.02 -11.22 13.76
N LYS A 251 11.29 -10.94 13.47
CA LYS A 251 11.93 -9.68 13.89
C LYS A 251 11.24 -8.45 13.28
N TYR A 252 10.81 -8.53 12.02
CA TYR A 252 10.01 -7.47 11.40
C TYR A 252 8.62 -7.35 12.03
N ILE A 253 7.94 -8.48 12.25
CA ILE A 253 6.62 -8.51 12.91
C ILE A 253 6.70 -7.87 14.31
N ASP A 254 7.74 -8.17 15.08
CA ASP A 254 7.94 -7.60 16.42
C ASP A 254 8.18 -6.09 16.38
N LEU A 255 8.98 -5.61 15.41
CA LEU A 255 9.16 -4.18 15.17
C LEU A 255 7.84 -3.50 14.81
N MET A 256 7.13 -4.04 13.81
CA MET A 256 5.86 -3.47 13.34
C MET A 256 4.80 -3.47 14.43
N LYS A 257 4.70 -4.54 15.23
CA LYS A 257 3.79 -4.61 16.37
C LYS A 257 4.12 -3.56 17.44
N ARG A 258 5.41 -3.42 17.81
CA ARG A 258 5.86 -2.45 18.82
C ARG A 258 5.58 -1.00 18.39
N LYS A 259 5.72 -0.71 17.09
CA LYS A 259 5.51 0.63 16.53
C LYS A 259 4.10 0.86 15.95
N LYS A 260 3.23 -0.14 16.00
CA LYS A 260 1.90 -0.14 15.35
C LYS A 260 1.96 0.19 13.85
N ILE A 261 2.99 -0.29 13.17
CA ILE A 261 3.15 -0.15 11.71
C ILE A 261 2.21 -1.15 11.05
N SER A 262 1.26 -0.65 10.28
CA SER A 262 0.30 -1.48 9.54
C SER A 262 0.98 -2.21 8.39
N TRP A 263 0.44 -3.37 8.00
CA TRP A 263 1.04 -4.18 6.94
C TRP A 263 0.08 -5.03 6.12
N THR A 264 0.47 -5.32 4.88
CA THR A 264 -0.16 -6.31 3.98
C THR A 264 0.87 -7.28 3.43
N ASN A 265 0.69 -8.59 3.65
CA ASN A 265 1.62 -9.62 3.18
C ASN A 265 1.37 -9.98 1.71
N TRP A 266 2.44 -10.18 0.95
CA TRP A 266 2.44 -10.66 -0.43
C TRP A 266 2.52 -12.20 -0.45
N ASN A 267 1.53 -12.94 -0.96
CA ASN A 267 0.22 -12.48 -1.46
C ASN A 267 -0.88 -13.53 -1.27
N TYR A 268 -2.13 -13.13 -1.58
CA TYR A 268 -3.34 -13.94 -1.52
C TYR A 268 -3.77 -14.35 -2.93
N SER A 269 -3.17 -15.44 -3.44
CA SER A 269 -3.49 -16.10 -4.72
C SER A 269 -3.59 -17.61 -4.57
#